data_AF-A0A6A5HVX1-F1
#
_entry.id   AF-A0A6A5HVX1-F1
#
_cell.length_a   1.000
_cell.length_b   1.000
_cell.length_c   1.000
_cell.angle_alpha   90.00
_cell.angle_beta   90.00
_cell.angle_gamma   90.00
#
_symmetry.space_group_name_H-M   'P 1'
#
loop_
_entity.id
_entity.type
_entity.pdbx_description
1 polymer ?
#
loop_
_entity_poly.entity_id
_entity_poly.type
_entity_poly.pdbx_seq_one_letter_code
_entity_poly.pdbx_strand_id
1 'polypeptide(L)'
;MVETDQERFSDLVAELENASAEAVKAISKVIDRMDETKDDKEGLSLLKLKNYEMTAYLGELTVLMSKMMKGESIAADPSVKKALKHRVFIEKMKPIEDKMKPQIEKLLSKSNTQSNGVSKGNLRVRLDNMDVDGDEEEEEEEDEEGGEKGAKEVKKYVAPRIRAVRYEEEDETPNKQQEKAKRRAMQSSLIMELKNQYSDAPEEIREISEKKYQYDRQRERYEEENFTRIRQNKEQKRRSEQLGRAETLDDLLSFGDYMMRGEDGRALTEGSNRKRAASSSAAGSSKRHKKSQKERKKAAKGKKEGRKRAIRRRQ
;
A
#
# COMPACT_ATOMS: atom_id res chain seq x y z
N MET A 1 -46.88 48.85 0.61
CA MET A 1 -46.54 47.47 0.24
C MET A 1 -47.67 47.00 -0.63
N VAL A 2 -47.35 46.72 -1.90
CA VAL A 2 -48.31 46.61 -2.99
C VAL A 2 -49.07 45.29 -2.84
N GLU A 3 -50.36 45.22 -3.15
CA GLU A 3 -51.20 44.00 -3.03
C GLU A 3 -50.54 42.77 -3.68
N THR A 4 -49.73 42.98 -4.72
CA THR A 4 -48.91 41.95 -5.38
C THR A 4 -47.86 41.28 -4.48
N ASP A 5 -47.32 41.99 -3.49
CA ASP A 5 -46.34 41.44 -2.55
C ASP A 5 -47.03 40.58 -1.48
N GLN A 6 -48.29 40.88 -1.15
CA GLN A 6 -49.09 40.08 -0.22
C GLN A 6 -49.50 38.75 -0.87
N GLU A 7 -49.90 38.77 -2.14
CA GLU A 7 -50.22 37.55 -2.90
C GLU A 7 -48.99 36.64 -3.05
N ARG A 8 -47.83 37.21 -3.40
CA ARG A 8 -46.57 36.44 -3.46
C ARG A 8 -46.18 35.86 -2.11
N PHE A 9 -46.44 36.59 -1.03
CA PHE A 9 -46.17 36.09 0.31
C PHE A 9 -47.12 34.95 0.70
N SER A 10 -48.41 35.04 0.34
CA SER A 10 -49.35 33.93 0.57
C SER A 10 -48.98 32.68 -0.21
N ASP A 11 -48.53 32.83 -1.46
CA ASP A 11 -48.07 31.71 -2.29
C ASP A 11 -46.83 31.05 -1.69
N LEU A 12 -45.84 31.84 -1.25
CA LEU A 12 -44.64 31.33 -0.59
C LEU A 12 -44.95 30.60 0.72
N VAL A 13 -45.93 31.07 1.50
CA VAL A 13 -46.35 30.40 2.74
C VAL A 13 -47.02 29.06 2.41
N ALA A 14 -47.86 29.00 1.38
CA ALA A 14 -48.49 27.76 0.93
C ALA A 14 -47.46 26.74 0.40
N GLU A 15 -46.47 27.20 -0.36
CA GLU A 15 -45.35 26.35 -0.81
C GLU A 15 -44.53 25.83 0.37
N LEU A 16 -44.25 26.68 1.36
CA LEU A 16 -43.50 26.29 2.56
C LEU A 16 -44.26 25.28 3.41
N GLU A 17 -45.58 25.45 3.55
CA GLU A 17 -46.44 24.50 4.25
C GLU A 17 -46.39 23.12 3.56
N ASN A 18 -46.57 23.09 2.23
CA ASN A 18 -46.48 21.86 1.45
C ASN A 18 -45.10 21.19 1.56
N ALA A 19 -44.02 21.96 1.39
CA ALA A 19 -42.66 21.44 1.51
C ALA A 19 -42.36 20.92 2.92
N SER A 20 -42.84 21.59 3.96
CA SER A 20 -42.67 21.15 5.35
C SER A 20 -43.46 19.87 5.64
N ALA A 21 -44.68 19.75 5.12
CA ALA A 21 -45.51 18.56 5.27
C ALA A 21 -44.90 17.34 4.54
N GLU A 22 -44.34 17.54 3.35
CA GLU A 22 -43.61 16.53 2.61
C GLU A 22 -42.34 16.10 3.36
N ALA A 23 -41.57 17.05 3.89
CA ALA A 23 -40.37 16.77 4.66
C ALA A 23 -40.68 15.95 5.92
N VAL A 24 -41.74 16.29 6.66
CA VAL A 24 -42.19 15.53 7.84
C VAL A 24 -42.61 14.11 7.46
N LYS A 25 -43.38 13.94 6.38
CA LYS A 25 -43.76 12.60 5.87
C LYS A 25 -42.55 11.77 5.42
N ALA A 26 -41.53 12.40 4.84
CA ALA A 26 -40.32 11.71 4.44
C ALA A 26 -39.50 11.27 5.66
N ILE A 27 -39.34 12.15 6.65
CA ILE A 27 -38.61 11.86 7.89
C ILE A 27 -39.33 10.78 8.70
N SER A 28 -40.67 10.82 8.81
CA SER A 28 -41.42 9.80 9.55
C SER A 28 -41.21 8.41 8.95
N LYS A 29 -41.29 8.27 7.62
CA LYS A 29 -41.00 7.01 6.92
C LYS A 29 -39.58 6.48 7.19
N VAL A 30 -38.61 7.37 7.32
CA VAL A 30 -37.23 6.98 7.64
C VAL A 30 -37.13 6.50 9.09
N ILE A 31 -37.79 7.19 10.02
CA ILE A 31 -37.83 6.80 11.44
C ILE A 31 -38.52 5.44 11.60
N ASP A 32 -39.68 5.23 10.96
CA ASP A 32 -40.42 3.96 11.02
C ASP A 32 -39.53 2.79 10.53
N ARG A 33 -38.83 2.97 9.41
CA ARG A 33 -37.87 1.98 8.89
C ARG A 33 -36.66 1.78 9.81
N MET A 34 -36.19 2.83 10.48
CA MET A 34 -35.10 2.70 11.45
C MET A 34 -35.55 1.94 12.70
N ASP A 35 -36.82 2.05 13.07
CA ASP A 35 -37.43 1.37 14.21
C ASP A 35 -37.71 -0.11 13.92
N GLU A 36 -38.17 -0.43 12.70
CA GLU A 36 -38.32 -1.81 12.21
C GLU A 36 -36.98 -2.56 12.15
N THR A 37 -35.89 -1.87 11.80
CA THR A 37 -34.55 -2.46 11.63
C THR A 37 -33.70 -2.41 12.91
N LYS A 38 -34.33 -2.22 14.09
CA LYS A 38 -33.62 -2.24 15.38
C LYS A 38 -32.99 -3.59 15.70
N ASP A 39 -33.63 -4.68 15.30
CA ASP A 39 -33.24 -6.06 15.61
C ASP A 39 -32.34 -6.74 14.56
N ASP A 40 -32.03 -6.04 13.46
CA ASP A 40 -31.17 -6.55 12.40
C ASP A 40 -29.71 -6.65 12.87
N LYS A 41 -29.35 -7.80 13.43
CA LYS A 41 -27.97 -8.16 13.82
C LYS A 41 -27.03 -8.32 12.61
N GLU A 42 -27.58 -8.38 11.40
CA GLU A 42 -26.89 -8.74 10.16
C GLU A 42 -26.75 -7.57 9.17
N GLY A 43 -27.03 -6.35 9.58
CA GLY A 43 -26.87 -5.15 8.75
C GLY A 43 -25.45 -4.58 8.74
N LEU A 44 -25.08 -3.87 7.66
CA LEU A 44 -23.86 -3.07 7.65
C LEU A 44 -24.01 -1.90 8.64
N SER A 45 -23.32 -2.00 9.78
CA SER A 45 -23.33 -0.99 10.86
C SER A 45 -23.09 0.44 10.36
N LEU A 46 -22.22 0.60 9.34
CA LEU A 46 -21.94 1.91 8.73
C LEU A 46 -23.18 2.56 8.12
N LEU A 47 -24.02 1.79 7.42
CA LEU A 47 -25.19 2.35 6.73
C LEU A 47 -26.27 2.78 7.72
N LYS A 48 -26.46 2.01 8.81
CA LYS A 48 -27.34 2.38 9.93
C LYS A 48 -26.89 3.68 10.59
N LEU A 49 -25.58 3.80 10.86
CA LEU A 49 -24.99 5.00 11.43
C LEU A 49 -25.14 6.20 10.48
N LYS A 50 -24.91 6.01 9.17
CA LYS A 50 -25.10 7.06 8.16
C LYS A 50 -26.54 7.58 8.15
N ASN A 51 -27.52 6.68 8.15
CA ASN A 51 -28.94 7.06 8.18
C ASN A 51 -29.28 7.83 9.45
N TYR A 52 -28.76 7.41 10.60
CA TYR A 52 -28.92 8.15 11.86
C TYR A 52 -28.31 9.56 11.81
N GLU A 53 -27.05 9.68 11.37
CA GLU A 53 -26.36 10.97 11.27
C GLU A 53 -27.02 11.92 10.25
N MET A 54 -27.51 11.40 9.12
CA MET A 54 -28.24 12.20 8.13
C MET A 54 -29.58 12.69 8.68
N THR A 55 -30.34 11.84 9.36
CA THR A 55 -31.62 12.24 9.99
C THR A 55 -31.39 13.26 11.09
N ALA A 56 -30.37 13.07 11.93
CA ALA A 56 -30.00 14.02 12.98
C ALA A 56 -29.55 15.38 12.40
N TYR A 57 -28.77 15.38 11.32
CA TYR A 57 -28.39 16.60 10.60
C TYR A 57 -29.60 17.35 10.05
N LEU A 58 -30.53 16.65 9.40
CA LEU A 58 -31.78 17.25 8.90
C LEU A 58 -32.63 17.81 10.04
N GLY A 59 -32.70 17.12 11.19
CA GLY A 59 -33.41 17.60 12.38
C GLY A 59 -32.82 18.90 12.95
N GLU A 60 -31.49 19.01 13.05
CA GLU A 60 -30.88 20.27 13.50
C GLU A 60 -31.06 21.40 12.46
N LEU A 61 -31.07 21.06 11.16
CA LEU A 61 -31.32 22.04 10.10
C LEU A 61 -32.76 22.57 10.12
N THR A 62 -33.77 21.73 10.36
CA THR A 62 -35.17 22.19 10.47
C THR A 62 -35.37 23.10 11.68
N VAL A 63 -34.70 22.82 12.80
CA VAL A 63 -34.69 23.72 13.97
C VAL A 63 -34.08 25.07 13.60
N LEU A 64 -32.94 25.09 12.90
CA LEU A 64 -32.31 26.33 12.44
C LEU A 64 -33.22 27.11 11.48
N MET A 65 -33.81 26.44 10.49
CA MET A 65 -34.77 27.06 9.56
C MET A 65 -35.97 27.65 10.31
N SER A 66 -36.50 26.96 11.33
CA SER A 66 -37.61 27.47 12.13
C SER A 66 -37.27 28.76 12.88
N LYS A 67 -36.03 28.91 13.35
CA LYS A 67 -35.54 30.14 14.00
C LYS A 67 -35.32 31.27 13.00
N MET A 68 -34.82 30.94 11.80
CA MET A 68 -34.72 31.90 10.71
C MET A 68 -36.07 32.46 10.31
N MET A 69 -37.10 31.61 10.20
CA MET A 69 -38.46 32.05 9.89
C MET A 69 -39.04 32.98 10.96
N LYS A 70 -38.66 32.79 12.22
CA LYS A 70 -39.04 33.68 13.33
C LYS A 70 -38.24 34.99 13.37
N GLY A 71 -37.21 35.14 12.53
CA GLY A 71 -36.32 36.30 12.53
C GLY A 71 -35.30 36.30 13.67
N GLU A 72 -35.08 35.17 14.34
CA GLU A 72 -34.10 35.05 15.41
C GLU A 72 -32.67 34.90 14.86
N SER A 73 -31.68 35.46 15.56
CA SER A 73 -30.28 35.29 15.19
C SER A 73 -29.78 33.87 15.48
N ILE A 74 -29.16 33.26 14.46
CA ILE A 74 -28.66 31.88 14.50
C ILE A 74 -27.27 31.76 15.16
N ALA A 75 -26.52 32.86 15.23
CA ALA A 75 -25.09 32.83 15.53
C ALA A 75 -24.73 32.21 16.89
N ALA A 76 -25.61 32.35 17.88
CA ALA A 76 -25.40 31.84 19.24
C ALA A 76 -26.06 30.47 19.51
N ASP A 77 -26.79 29.91 18.54
CA ASP A 77 -27.61 28.74 18.78
C ASP A 77 -26.80 27.43 18.84
N PRO A 78 -26.95 26.59 19.88
CA PRO A 78 -26.30 25.29 19.95
C PRO A 78 -26.57 24.38 18.74
N SER A 79 -27.72 24.53 18.06
CA SER A 79 -28.06 23.74 16.87
C SER A 79 -27.06 23.93 15.72
N VAL A 80 -26.41 25.08 15.60
CA VAL A 80 -25.33 25.28 14.60
C VAL A 80 -24.15 24.36 14.88
N LYS A 81 -23.70 24.29 16.14
CA LYS A 81 -22.58 23.43 16.54
C LYS A 81 -22.91 21.95 16.37
N LYS A 82 -24.14 21.55 16.69
CA LYS A 82 -24.62 20.17 16.48
C LYS A 82 -24.71 19.83 14.99
N ALA A 83 -25.26 20.71 14.16
CA ALA A 83 -25.31 20.52 12.71
C ALA A 83 -23.90 20.37 12.11
N LEU A 84 -22.94 21.21 12.53
CA LEU A 84 -21.54 21.08 12.13
C LEU A 84 -20.94 19.74 12.57
N LYS A 85 -21.23 19.28 13.80
CA LYS A 85 -20.78 17.97 14.29
C LYS A 85 -21.27 16.83 13.41
N HIS A 86 -22.57 16.79 13.10
CA HIS A 86 -23.15 15.78 12.21
C HIS A 86 -22.56 15.87 10.79
N ARG A 87 -22.32 17.10 10.29
CA ARG A 87 -21.68 17.31 8.99
C ARG A 87 -20.27 16.74 8.93
N VAL A 88 -19.46 16.99 9.96
CA VAL A 88 -18.10 16.44 10.06
C VAL A 88 -18.13 14.92 10.10
N PHE A 89 -19.06 14.30 10.82
CA PHE A 89 -19.19 12.83 10.82
C PHE A 89 -19.51 12.28 9.44
N ILE A 90 -20.46 12.89 8.71
CA ILE A 90 -20.80 12.48 7.34
C ILE A 90 -19.56 12.59 6.43
N GLU A 91 -18.78 13.66 6.54
CA GLU A 91 -17.56 13.84 5.75
C GLU A 91 -16.47 12.81 6.08
N LYS A 92 -16.33 12.45 7.36
CA LYS A 92 -15.39 11.40 7.78
C LYS A 92 -15.86 10.00 7.38
N MET A 93 -17.15 9.78 7.18
CA MET A 93 -17.70 8.51 6.70
C MET A 93 -17.46 8.28 5.20
N LYS A 94 -17.45 9.34 4.36
CA LYS A 94 -17.24 9.23 2.90
C LYS A 94 -16.09 8.30 2.46
N PRO A 95 -14.84 8.46 2.95
CA PRO A 95 -13.75 7.57 2.54
C PRO A 95 -13.92 6.11 2.99
N ILE A 96 -14.70 5.86 4.04
CA ILE A 96 -15.04 4.50 4.50
C ILE A 96 -16.12 3.92 3.57
N GLU A 97 -17.11 4.74 3.21
CA GLU A 97 -18.14 4.36 2.24
C GLU A 97 -17.53 4.00 0.89
N ASP A 98 -16.59 4.79 0.37
CA ASP A 98 -15.93 4.50 -0.91
C ASP A 98 -15.19 3.15 -0.89
N LYS A 99 -14.57 2.81 0.23
CA LYS A 99 -13.91 1.50 0.44
C LYS A 99 -14.90 0.35 0.55
N MET A 100 -16.08 0.59 1.14
CA MET A 100 -17.12 -0.42 1.33
C MET A 100 -18.09 -0.52 0.16
N LYS A 101 -18.11 0.47 -0.74
CA LYS A 101 -18.99 0.51 -1.91
C LYS A 101 -18.94 -0.77 -2.75
N PRO A 102 -17.77 -1.36 -3.05
CA PRO A 102 -17.71 -2.63 -3.78
C PRO A 102 -18.32 -3.80 -2.99
N GLN A 103 -18.31 -3.76 -1.66
CA GLN A 103 -18.94 -4.80 -0.83
C GLN A 103 -20.45 -4.62 -0.79
N ILE A 104 -20.92 -3.37 -0.67
CA ILE A 104 -22.33 -3.01 -0.74
C ILE A 104 -22.90 -3.42 -2.11
N GLU A 105 -22.23 -3.09 -3.20
CA GLU A 105 -22.64 -3.45 -4.56
C GLU A 105 -22.69 -4.96 -4.75
N LYS A 106 -21.73 -5.73 -4.19
CA LYS A 106 -21.76 -7.20 -4.22
C LYS A 106 -22.92 -7.79 -3.43
N LEU A 107 -23.26 -7.21 -2.28
CA LEU A 107 -24.40 -7.67 -1.47
C LEU A 107 -25.73 -7.33 -2.16
N LEU A 108 -25.83 -6.13 -2.73
CA LEU A 108 -26.97 -5.71 -3.52
C LEU A 108 -27.14 -6.58 -4.76
N SER A 109 -26.05 -6.87 -5.48
CA SER A 109 -26.10 -7.75 -6.65
C SER A 109 -26.52 -9.17 -6.26
N LYS A 110 -26.02 -9.70 -5.14
CA LYS A 110 -26.40 -11.03 -4.62
C LYS A 110 -27.88 -11.10 -4.27
N SER A 111 -28.40 -10.11 -3.55
CA SER A 111 -29.82 -10.00 -3.22
C SER A 111 -30.68 -9.92 -4.49
N ASN A 112 -30.26 -9.14 -5.48
CA ASN A 112 -30.99 -8.98 -6.74
C ASN A 112 -30.87 -10.20 -7.67
N THR A 113 -29.85 -11.05 -7.51
CA THR A 113 -29.76 -12.37 -8.18
C THR A 113 -30.49 -13.48 -7.43
N GLN A 114 -30.85 -13.31 -6.16
CA GLN A 114 -31.71 -14.27 -5.46
C GLN A 114 -33.19 -14.09 -5.86
N SER A 115 -33.61 -12.87 -6.22
CA SER A 115 -34.96 -12.63 -6.76
C SER A 115 -35.11 -13.06 -8.23
N ASN A 116 -34.04 -12.98 -9.02
CA ASN A 116 -33.97 -13.45 -10.41
C ASN A 116 -33.09 -14.70 -10.48
N GLY A 117 -33.67 -15.90 -10.41
CA GLY A 117 -33.01 -17.22 -10.34
C GLY A 117 -32.08 -17.64 -11.49
N VAL A 118 -31.30 -16.73 -12.06
CA VAL A 118 -30.25 -16.98 -13.05
C VAL A 118 -28.93 -16.57 -12.42
N SER A 119 -28.30 -17.52 -11.72
CA SER A 119 -26.94 -17.36 -11.19
C SER A 119 -25.95 -17.28 -12.36
N LYS A 120 -25.62 -16.06 -12.81
CA LYS A 120 -24.35 -15.80 -13.51
C LYS A 120 -23.23 -15.79 -12.47
N GLY A 121 -22.94 -16.96 -11.92
CA GLY A 121 -21.81 -17.16 -11.00
C GLY A 121 -20.51 -17.00 -11.77
N ASN A 122 -19.63 -16.12 -11.26
CA ASN A 122 -18.24 -16.05 -11.69
C ASN A 122 -17.65 -17.46 -11.67
N LEU A 123 -17.25 -17.97 -12.84
CA LEU A 123 -16.53 -19.22 -13.02
C LEU A 123 -15.11 -19.06 -12.44
N ARG A 124 -15.00 -19.01 -11.11
CA ARG A 124 -13.75 -19.32 -10.42
C ARG A 124 -13.84 -20.77 -10.03
N VAL A 125 -12.97 -21.57 -10.63
CA VAL A 125 -12.78 -22.98 -10.27
C VAL A 125 -12.49 -23.04 -8.77
N ARG A 126 -13.34 -23.73 -8.01
CA ARG A 126 -13.06 -24.06 -6.61
C ARG A 126 -12.04 -25.18 -6.63
N LEU A 127 -10.79 -24.85 -6.29
CA LEU A 127 -9.68 -25.82 -6.22
C LEU A 127 -9.94 -26.93 -5.18
N ASP A 128 -10.79 -26.65 -4.17
CA ASP A 128 -11.21 -27.63 -3.14
C ASP A 128 -12.08 -28.79 -3.67
N ASN A 129 -12.48 -28.75 -4.95
CA ASN A 129 -13.31 -29.79 -5.58
C ASN A 129 -12.54 -30.64 -6.61
N MET A 130 -11.22 -30.50 -6.72
CA MET A 130 -10.39 -31.41 -7.51
C MET A 130 -9.91 -32.55 -6.60
N ASP A 131 -10.62 -33.68 -6.61
CA ASP A 131 -10.09 -34.95 -6.10
C ASP A 131 -8.91 -35.37 -6.99
N VAL A 132 -7.72 -35.37 -6.41
CA VAL A 132 -6.51 -35.96 -6.99
C VAL A 132 -6.16 -37.16 -6.12
N ASP A 133 -7.00 -38.19 -6.15
CA ASP A 133 -6.63 -39.55 -5.73
C ASP A 133 -6.32 -40.34 -7.01
N GLY A 134 -5.07 -40.20 -7.45
CA GLY A 134 -4.43 -41.14 -8.35
C GLY A 134 -3.45 -41.96 -7.54
N ASP A 135 -3.97 -42.99 -6.86
CA ASP A 135 -3.16 -44.13 -6.39
C ASP A 135 -2.63 -44.84 -7.63
N GLU A 136 -1.41 -44.50 -8.03
CA GLU A 136 -0.59 -45.36 -8.88
C GLU A 136 0.10 -46.37 -7.95
N GLU A 137 -0.56 -47.51 -7.77
CA GLU A 137 0.03 -48.75 -7.25
C GLU A 137 1.14 -49.19 -8.23
N GLU A 138 2.39 -48.83 -7.96
CA GLU A 138 3.55 -49.50 -8.54
C GLU A 138 3.87 -50.72 -7.66
N GLU A 139 3.49 -51.89 -8.15
CA GLU A 139 3.81 -53.21 -7.60
C GLU A 139 5.34 -53.41 -7.54
N GLU A 140 5.88 -53.54 -6.32
CA GLU A 140 7.22 -54.06 -6.08
C GLU A 140 7.18 -55.60 -6.22
N GLU A 141 7.56 -56.12 -7.40
CA GLU A 141 7.94 -57.53 -7.54
C GLU A 141 9.40 -57.72 -7.10
N GLU A 142 9.56 -58.39 -5.97
CA GLU A 142 10.81 -59.01 -5.52
C GLU A 142 11.12 -60.23 -6.40
N ASP A 143 12.23 -60.21 -7.10
CA ASP A 143 12.88 -61.42 -7.61
C ASP A 143 14.34 -61.45 -7.13
N GLU A 144 14.59 -62.28 -6.11
CA GLU A 144 15.91 -62.81 -5.78
C GLU A 144 16.26 -63.94 -6.75
N GLU A 145 17.30 -63.80 -7.57
CA GLU A 145 18.24 -64.90 -7.80
C GLU A 145 19.60 -64.43 -8.32
N GLY A 146 20.65 -65.05 -7.78
CA GLY A 146 22.04 -64.60 -7.87
C GLY A 146 22.76 -64.81 -9.20
N GLY A 147 23.91 -64.13 -9.35
CA GLY A 147 24.84 -64.37 -10.46
C GLY A 147 25.98 -63.36 -10.54
N GLU A 148 27.14 -63.79 -10.06
CA GLU A 148 28.48 -63.20 -10.13
C GLU A 148 28.91 -62.30 -11.33
N LYS A 149 29.82 -61.36 -10.99
CA LYS A 149 30.99 -60.85 -11.76
C LYS A 149 30.77 -59.78 -12.84
N GLY A 150 31.37 -58.60 -12.61
CA GLY A 150 31.82 -57.71 -13.69
C GLY A 150 31.97 -56.24 -13.32
N ALA A 151 33.02 -55.89 -12.56
CA ALA A 151 33.37 -54.50 -12.29
C ALA A 151 33.69 -53.72 -13.59
N LYS A 152 32.85 -52.74 -13.93
CA LYS A 152 33.20 -51.61 -14.79
C LYS A 152 32.72 -50.33 -14.13
N GLU A 153 33.65 -49.62 -13.50
CA GLU A 153 33.39 -48.31 -12.90
C GLU A 153 32.88 -47.34 -13.98
N VAL A 154 31.61 -47.00 -13.92
CA VAL A 154 31.04 -45.88 -14.66
C VAL A 154 31.62 -44.61 -14.05
N LYS A 155 32.58 -43.98 -14.73
CA LYS A 155 33.14 -42.69 -14.32
C LYS A 155 32.04 -41.64 -14.32
N LYS A 156 31.48 -41.40 -13.13
CA LYS A 156 30.50 -40.35 -12.85
C LYS A 156 31.10 -39.00 -13.25
N TYR A 157 30.48 -38.32 -14.21
CA TYR A 157 30.93 -36.98 -14.61
C TYR A 157 30.82 -36.01 -13.43
N VAL A 158 31.94 -35.41 -13.06
CA VAL A 158 32.01 -34.37 -12.03
C VAL A 158 32.26 -33.04 -12.73
N ALA A 159 31.24 -32.20 -12.77
CA ALA A 159 31.36 -30.85 -13.31
C ALA A 159 32.50 -30.09 -12.60
N PRO A 160 33.39 -29.40 -13.35
CA PRO A 160 34.49 -28.65 -12.78
C PRO A 160 34.00 -27.64 -11.75
N ARG A 161 34.64 -27.60 -10.58
CA ARG A 161 34.35 -26.60 -9.55
C ARG A 161 34.92 -25.25 -9.97
N ILE A 162 34.11 -24.46 -10.67
CA ILE A 162 34.44 -23.07 -11.01
C ILE A 162 34.51 -22.27 -9.70
N ARG A 163 35.72 -21.82 -9.34
CA ARG A 163 35.88 -20.78 -8.31
C ARG A 163 35.69 -19.44 -8.98
N ALA A 164 35.05 -18.49 -8.28
CA ALA A 164 34.97 -17.12 -8.74
C ALA A 164 36.40 -16.57 -8.89
N VAL A 165 36.87 -16.51 -10.14
CA VAL A 165 38.06 -15.73 -10.50
C VAL A 165 37.65 -14.28 -10.28
N ARG A 166 38.33 -13.61 -9.35
CA ARG A 166 38.21 -12.15 -9.27
C ARG A 166 38.80 -11.63 -10.57
N TYR A 167 37.93 -11.14 -11.45
CA TYR A 167 38.36 -10.18 -12.43
C TYR A 167 38.88 -9.00 -11.60
N GLU A 168 40.18 -8.77 -11.65
CA GLU A 168 40.71 -7.44 -11.37
C GLU A 168 40.18 -6.58 -12.52
N GLU A 169 38.91 -6.18 -12.39
CA GLU A 169 38.47 -4.94 -13.00
C GLU A 169 39.42 -3.91 -12.40
N GLU A 170 40.46 -3.59 -13.18
CA GLU A 170 41.31 -2.42 -13.06
C GLU A 170 40.61 -1.37 -12.21
N ASP A 171 41.08 -1.20 -10.96
CA ASP A 171 40.48 -0.35 -9.93
C ASP A 171 39.84 0.83 -10.61
N GLU A 172 38.51 0.94 -10.55
CA GLU A 172 37.73 1.92 -11.30
C GLU A 172 38.48 3.24 -11.32
N THR A 173 39.15 3.55 -12.45
CA THR A 173 40.01 4.73 -12.51
C THR A 173 39.20 5.92 -12.00
N PRO A 174 39.77 6.85 -11.21
CA PRO A 174 39.02 7.99 -10.67
C PRO A 174 38.22 8.73 -11.76
N ASN A 175 38.69 8.65 -13.01
CA ASN A 175 38.02 9.12 -14.22
C ASN A 175 36.65 8.44 -14.46
N LYS A 176 36.52 7.12 -14.32
CA LYS A 176 35.23 6.39 -14.45
C LYS A 176 34.23 6.79 -13.36
N GLN A 177 34.71 7.03 -12.13
CA GLN A 177 33.85 7.50 -11.03
C GLN A 177 33.39 8.94 -11.25
N GLN A 178 34.29 9.81 -11.72
CA GLN A 178 33.95 11.17 -12.12
C GLN A 178 32.97 11.20 -13.29
N GLU A 179 33.12 10.34 -14.30
CA GLU A 179 32.16 10.22 -15.39
C GLU A 179 30.78 9.73 -14.94
N LYS A 180 30.74 8.72 -14.05
CA LYS A 180 29.48 8.26 -13.44
C LYS A 180 28.81 9.39 -12.63
N ALA A 181 29.59 10.17 -11.91
CA ALA A 181 29.09 11.33 -11.17
C ALA A 181 28.61 12.46 -12.08
N LYS A 182 29.31 12.73 -13.19
CA LYS A 182 28.84 13.68 -14.22
C LYS A 182 27.51 13.21 -14.81
N ARG A 183 27.37 11.92 -15.13
CA ARG A 183 26.11 11.36 -15.64
C ARG A 183 24.98 11.47 -14.61
N ARG A 184 25.25 11.17 -13.34
CA ARG A 184 24.26 11.32 -12.26
C ARG A 184 23.86 12.78 -12.05
N ALA A 185 24.83 13.70 -12.04
CA ALA A 185 24.55 15.13 -11.94
C ALA A 185 23.69 15.60 -13.12
N MET A 186 24.01 15.19 -14.35
CA MET A 186 23.21 15.43 -15.56
C MET A 186 21.79 14.84 -15.50
N GLN A 187 21.59 13.78 -14.72
CA GLN A 187 20.31 13.13 -14.46
C GLN A 187 19.64 13.61 -13.17
N SER A 188 20.20 14.61 -12.48
CA SER A 188 19.58 15.18 -11.29
C SER A 188 18.25 15.87 -11.67
N SER A 189 17.29 15.83 -10.74
CA SER A 189 15.94 16.37 -10.93
C SER A 189 15.97 17.83 -11.42
N LEU A 190 16.85 18.65 -10.85
CA LEU A 190 16.99 20.07 -11.23
C LEU A 190 17.42 20.26 -12.69
N ILE A 191 18.42 19.52 -13.18
CA ILE A 191 18.84 19.64 -14.58
C ILE A 191 17.77 19.09 -15.51
N MET A 192 17.12 17.99 -15.13
CA MET A 192 16.08 17.38 -15.92
C MET A 192 14.86 18.31 -16.06
N GLU A 193 14.47 18.98 -14.99
CA GLU A 193 13.40 19.99 -15.00
C GLU A 193 13.77 21.19 -15.88
N LEU A 194 15.00 21.72 -15.75
CA LEU A 194 15.49 22.78 -16.63
C LEU A 194 15.48 22.34 -18.10
N LYS A 195 15.96 21.12 -18.39
CA LYS A 195 15.97 20.56 -19.74
C LYS A 195 14.55 20.47 -20.30
N ASN A 196 13.58 20.05 -19.49
CA ASN A 196 12.19 19.93 -19.88
C ASN A 196 11.57 21.30 -20.17
N GLN A 197 11.85 22.32 -19.34
CA GLN A 197 11.39 23.70 -19.58
C GLN A 197 11.90 24.30 -20.90
N TYR A 198 13.13 23.97 -21.29
CA TYR A 198 13.71 24.42 -22.56
C TYR A 198 13.37 23.50 -23.75
N SER A 199 12.70 22.38 -23.52
CA SER A 199 12.29 21.46 -24.59
C SER A 199 10.83 21.67 -24.96
N ASP A 200 10.54 21.86 -26.24
CA ASP A 200 9.16 21.86 -26.79
C ASP A 200 8.57 20.45 -26.97
N ALA A 201 9.25 19.42 -26.46
CA ALA A 201 8.77 18.04 -26.56
C ALA A 201 7.61 17.81 -25.57
N PRO A 202 6.52 17.14 -25.97
CA PRO A 202 5.40 16.90 -25.08
C PRO A 202 5.78 15.93 -23.95
N GLU A 203 5.34 16.24 -22.73
CA GLU A 203 5.52 15.39 -21.55
C GLU A 203 4.38 14.39 -21.39
N GLU A 204 4.71 13.14 -21.04
CA GLU A 204 3.73 12.09 -20.74
C GLU A 204 3.35 12.14 -19.24
N ILE A 205 2.22 12.80 -18.92
CA ILE A 205 1.70 12.83 -17.55
C ILE A 205 1.06 11.48 -17.22
N ARG A 206 1.47 10.84 -16.12
CA ARG A 206 0.95 9.55 -15.64
C ARG A 206 0.55 9.60 -14.17
N GLU A 207 -0.41 8.77 -13.79
CA GLU A 207 -0.83 8.59 -12.38
C GLU A 207 0.16 7.75 -11.56
N ILE A 208 1.09 7.07 -12.24
CA ILE A 208 2.10 6.22 -11.62
C ILE A 208 3.41 6.98 -11.53
N SER A 209 4.02 6.91 -10.35
CA SER A 209 5.44 7.18 -10.06
C SER A 209 6.37 7.01 -11.29
N GLU A 210 7.12 8.07 -11.62
CA GLU A 210 8.03 8.05 -12.77
C GLU A 210 9.15 7.03 -12.59
N LYS A 211 9.78 6.94 -11.40
CA LYS A 211 10.90 6.01 -11.19
C LYS A 211 10.44 4.56 -11.25
N LYS A 212 9.24 4.26 -10.74
CA LYS A 212 8.64 2.93 -10.88
C LYS A 212 8.32 2.63 -12.34
N TYR A 213 7.77 3.59 -13.07
CA TYR A 213 7.50 3.42 -14.50
C TYR A 213 8.79 3.15 -15.30
N GLN A 214 9.86 3.91 -15.06
CA GLN A 214 11.15 3.67 -15.71
C GLN A 214 11.73 2.31 -15.35
N TYR A 215 11.60 1.89 -14.08
CA TYR A 215 12.05 0.57 -13.62
C TYR A 215 11.29 -0.57 -14.29
N ASP A 216 9.96 -0.47 -14.37
CA ASP A 216 9.11 -1.48 -15.01
C ASP A 216 9.37 -1.52 -16.53
N ARG A 217 9.55 -0.37 -17.18
CA ARG A 217 9.90 -0.28 -18.61
C ARG A 217 11.27 -0.88 -18.92
N GLN A 218 12.28 -0.64 -18.09
CA GLN A 218 13.60 -1.26 -18.25
C GLN A 218 13.53 -2.77 -18.12
N ARG A 219 12.69 -3.26 -17.19
CA ARG A 219 12.45 -4.68 -17.02
C ARG A 219 11.75 -5.28 -18.25
N GLU A 220 10.71 -4.64 -18.76
CA GLU A 220 10.02 -5.07 -19.99
C GLU A 220 10.97 -5.14 -21.16
N ARG A 221 11.78 -4.09 -21.40
CA ARG A 221 12.81 -4.09 -22.46
C ARG A 221 13.77 -5.26 -22.34
N TYR A 222 14.26 -5.55 -21.13
CA TYR A 222 15.13 -6.70 -20.92
C TYR A 222 14.43 -8.04 -21.18
N GLU A 223 13.16 -8.17 -20.76
CA GLU A 223 12.36 -9.38 -20.98
C GLU A 223 12.08 -9.59 -22.47
N GLU A 224 11.84 -8.52 -23.23
CA GLU A 224 11.66 -8.54 -24.70
C GLU A 224 12.96 -8.86 -25.44
N GLU A 225 14.06 -8.19 -25.09
CA GLU A 225 15.38 -8.40 -25.72
C GLU A 225 15.90 -9.83 -25.50
N ASN A 226 15.70 -10.38 -24.30
CA ASN A 226 16.20 -11.70 -23.92
C ASN A 226 15.13 -12.79 -23.95
N PHE A 227 13.91 -12.47 -24.42
CA PHE A 227 12.75 -13.37 -24.51
C PHE A 227 12.53 -14.27 -23.27
N THR A 228 12.85 -13.76 -22.08
CA THR A 228 12.83 -14.54 -20.83
C THR A 228 12.28 -13.71 -19.69
N ARG A 229 11.34 -14.30 -18.93
CA ARG A 229 10.69 -13.61 -17.80
C ARG A 229 11.60 -13.58 -16.57
N ILE A 230 11.88 -12.39 -16.04
CA ILE A 230 12.66 -12.25 -14.80
C ILE A 230 11.79 -12.67 -13.61
N ARG A 231 12.23 -13.67 -12.84
CA ARG A 231 11.60 -14.05 -11.56
C ARG A 231 12.09 -13.12 -10.45
N GLN A 232 11.18 -12.41 -9.80
CA GLN A 232 11.52 -11.50 -8.71
C GLN A 232 11.62 -12.23 -7.37
N ASN A 233 12.64 -11.91 -6.57
CA ASN A 233 12.71 -12.32 -5.17
C ASN A 233 11.78 -11.46 -4.29
N LYS A 234 11.36 -11.97 -3.12
CA LYS A 234 10.52 -11.26 -2.15
C LYS A 234 11.10 -9.90 -1.76
N GLU A 235 12.42 -9.78 -1.65
CA GLU A 235 13.10 -8.52 -1.33
C GLU A 235 13.02 -7.51 -2.47
N GLN A 236 13.22 -7.96 -3.73
CA GLN A 236 13.12 -7.11 -4.91
C GLN A 236 11.70 -6.61 -5.12
N LYS A 237 10.69 -7.46 -4.87
CA LYS A 237 9.27 -7.07 -4.92
C LYS A 237 8.93 -6.01 -3.86
N ARG A 238 9.45 -6.15 -2.64
CA ARG A 238 9.27 -5.11 -1.61
C ARG A 238 9.93 -3.79 -2.00
N ARG A 239 11.07 -3.84 -2.69
CA ARG A 239 11.77 -2.64 -3.19
C ARG A 239 10.97 -1.93 -4.28
N SER A 240 10.39 -2.66 -5.23
CA SER A 240 9.53 -2.06 -6.26
C SER A 240 8.23 -1.48 -5.68
N GLU A 241 7.67 -2.10 -4.64
CA GLU A 241 6.52 -1.56 -3.91
C GLU A 241 6.87 -0.30 -3.09
N GLN A 242 8.10 -0.20 -2.56
CA GLN A 242 8.59 1.00 -1.87
C GLN A 242 8.83 2.15 -2.83
N LEU A 243 9.37 1.87 -4.03
CA LEU A 243 9.54 2.88 -5.09
C LEU A 243 8.20 3.54 -5.44
N GLY A 244 7.10 2.80 -5.47
CA GLY A 244 5.77 3.39 -5.70
C GLY A 244 5.19 4.20 -4.52
N ARG A 245 5.80 4.20 -3.34
CA ARG A 245 5.28 4.88 -2.13
C ARG A 245 6.19 6.00 -1.61
N ALA A 246 7.50 5.92 -1.85
CA ALA A 246 8.51 6.76 -1.19
C ALA A 246 8.83 8.08 -1.91
N GLU A 247 8.25 8.33 -3.08
CA GLU A 247 8.78 9.35 -4.00
C GLU A 247 8.61 10.79 -3.55
N THR A 248 7.56 11.12 -2.79
CA THR A 248 7.28 12.53 -2.48
C THR A 248 8.30 13.19 -1.55
N LEU A 249 8.97 12.41 -0.69
CA LEU A 249 9.95 12.94 0.25
C LEU A 249 11.39 12.75 -0.22
N ASP A 250 11.71 11.62 -0.84
CA ASP A 250 13.07 11.33 -1.29
C ASP A 250 13.48 12.21 -2.49
N ASP A 251 12.53 12.46 -3.41
CA ASP A 251 12.79 13.32 -4.56
C ASP A 251 12.92 14.80 -4.17
N LEU A 252 12.14 15.24 -3.16
CA LEU A 252 12.21 16.58 -2.61
C LEU A 252 13.52 16.83 -1.82
N LEU A 253 14.11 15.79 -1.24
CA LEU A 253 15.35 15.86 -0.48
C LEU A 253 16.61 15.61 -1.33
N SER A 254 16.46 15.18 -2.59
CA SER A 254 17.55 14.85 -3.52
C SER A 254 18.12 16.08 -4.28
N PHE A 255 18.17 17.26 -3.67
CA PHE A 255 18.70 18.48 -4.31
C PHE A 255 20.24 18.50 -4.42
N GLY A 256 20.94 17.70 -3.61
CA GLY A 256 22.41 17.71 -3.52
C GLY A 256 23.16 17.03 -4.67
N ASP A 257 22.49 16.20 -5.46
CA ASP A 257 23.12 15.34 -6.48
C ASP A 257 23.64 16.11 -7.71
N TYR A 258 23.13 17.32 -7.96
CA TYR A 258 23.62 18.22 -9.00
C TYR A 258 25.08 18.64 -8.81
N MET A 259 25.52 18.77 -7.55
CA MET A 259 26.81 19.39 -7.21
C MET A 259 28.01 18.43 -7.32
N MET A 260 27.85 17.26 -7.96
CA MET A 260 28.90 16.23 -8.11
C MET A 260 29.62 15.92 -6.79
N ARG A 261 28.84 15.86 -5.70
CA ARG A 261 29.30 15.76 -4.32
C ARG A 261 28.88 14.39 -3.79
N GLY A 262 29.80 13.66 -3.16
CA GLY A 262 29.48 12.37 -2.55
C GLY A 262 28.50 12.52 -1.37
N GLU A 263 27.96 11.40 -0.87
CA GLU A 263 27.03 11.31 0.28
C GLU A 263 27.58 12.02 1.54
N ASP A 264 28.91 12.14 1.64
CA ASP A 264 29.64 12.82 2.72
C ASP A 264 29.77 14.34 2.54
N GLY A 265 29.17 14.92 1.50
CA GLY A 265 29.32 16.33 1.24
C GLY A 265 30.75 16.71 0.79
N ARG A 266 31.46 15.87 0.04
CA ARG A 266 32.78 16.23 -0.54
C ARG A 266 32.74 16.18 -2.06
N ALA A 267 33.36 17.15 -2.72
CA ALA A 267 33.43 17.19 -4.17
C ALA A 267 34.26 16.00 -4.67
N LEU A 268 33.75 15.26 -5.66
CA LEU A 268 34.43 14.09 -6.24
C LEU A 268 35.69 14.46 -7.05
N THR A 269 36.04 15.74 -7.08
CA THR A 269 37.24 16.31 -7.70
C THR A 269 38.45 16.28 -6.78
N GLU A 270 38.27 16.15 -5.46
CA GLU A 270 39.39 16.00 -4.53
C GLU A 270 39.85 14.54 -4.50
N GLY A 271 40.83 14.24 -5.35
CA GLY A 271 41.59 13.00 -5.27
C GLY A 271 42.05 12.79 -3.83
N SER A 272 41.76 11.60 -3.30
CA SER A 272 42.15 11.14 -1.97
C SER A 272 43.68 11.14 -1.83
N ASN A 273 44.24 12.30 -1.52
CA ASN A 273 45.55 12.45 -0.93
C ASN A 273 45.35 13.07 0.44
N ARG A 274 45.24 12.23 1.47
CA ARG A 274 45.93 12.46 2.74
C ARG A 274 45.90 11.23 3.64
N LYS A 275 47.13 10.80 3.94
CA LYS A 275 47.63 10.32 5.23
C LYS A 275 46.62 10.44 6.38
N ARG A 276 46.42 9.31 7.06
CA ARG A 276 45.85 9.22 8.40
C ARG A 276 46.52 10.27 9.30
N ALA A 277 45.79 11.32 9.63
CA ALA A 277 46.11 12.20 10.74
C ALA A 277 45.05 11.94 11.82
N ALA A 278 45.52 11.48 12.97
CA ALA A 278 44.70 11.28 14.15
C ALA A 278 44.17 12.63 14.65
N SER A 279 42.86 12.71 14.89
CA SER A 279 42.31 13.68 15.83
C SER A 279 41.33 12.96 16.75
N SER A 280 41.74 12.93 18.01
CA SER A 280 41.04 12.46 19.18
C SER A 280 39.74 13.22 19.42
N SER A 281 38.63 12.48 19.50
CA SER A 281 37.51 12.85 20.37
C SER A 281 36.84 11.57 20.85
N ALA A 282 37.03 11.28 22.13
CA ALA A 282 36.40 10.20 22.84
C ALA A 282 34.87 10.38 22.87
N ALA A 283 34.13 9.45 22.29
CA ALA A 283 32.75 9.14 22.64
C ALA A 283 32.53 7.66 22.36
N GLY A 284 32.29 6.88 23.42
CA GLY A 284 32.25 5.43 23.40
C GLY A 284 31.13 4.88 22.52
N SER A 285 31.51 4.21 21.44
CA SER A 285 30.65 3.25 20.73
C SER A 285 31.39 1.92 20.67
N SER A 286 30.97 1.00 21.52
CA SER A 286 31.46 -0.38 21.51
C SER A 286 31.19 -1.00 20.14
N LYS A 287 32.24 -1.21 19.34
CA LYS A 287 32.17 -2.00 18.10
C LYS A 287 31.73 -3.41 18.48
N ARG A 288 30.42 -3.70 18.34
CA ARG A 288 29.88 -5.07 18.39
C ARG A 288 30.54 -5.85 17.25
N HIS A 289 31.59 -6.59 17.57
CA HIS A 289 32.14 -7.63 16.70
C HIS A 289 30.98 -8.56 16.29
N LYS A 290 30.68 -8.62 14.98
CA LYS A 290 29.77 -9.63 14.42
C LYS A 290 30.44 -10.98 14.63
N LYS A 291 30.12 -11.64 15.75
CA LYS A 291 30.56 -13.01 16.05
C LYS A 291 30.24 -13.91 14.85
N SER A 292 31.26 -14.63 14.37
CA SER A 292 31.12 -15.58 13.29
C SER A 292 30.05 -16.63 13.64
N GLN A 293 29.38 -17.20 12.63
CA GLN A 293 28.27 -18.16 12.86
C GLN A 293 28.68 -19.33 13.78
N LYS A 294 29.96 -19.70 13.81
CA LYS A 294 30.51 -20.75 14.67
C LYS A 294 30.48 -20.38 16.16
N GLU A 295 30.75 -19.13 16.51
CA GLU A 295 30.65 -18.63 17.88
C GLU A 295 29.19 -18.46 18.34
N ARG A 296 28.28 -18.06 17.44
CA ARG A 296 26.85 -18.00 17.75
C ARG A 296 26.27 -19.38 18.07
N LYS A 297 26.68 -20.42 17.34
CA LYS A 297 26.27 -21.81 17.63
C LYS A 297 26.82 -22.31 18.97
N LYS A 298 28.07 -21.98 19.32
CA LYS A 298 28.64 -22.32 20.65
C LYS A 298 27.92 -21.60 21.79
N ALA A 299 27.61 -20.31 21.64
CA ALA A 299 26.87 -19.53 22.64
C ALA A 299 25.43 -20.03 22.82
N ALA A 300 24.77 -20.48 21.75
CA ALA A 300 23.43 -21.07 21.82
C ALA A 300 23.44 -22.44 22.52
N LYS A 301 24.50 -23.25 22.33
CA LYS A 301 24.65 -24.55 23.00
C LYS A 301 24.88 -24.37 24.51
N GLY A 302 25.74 -23.42 24.91
CA GLY A 302 25.97 -23.09 26.32
C GLY A 302 24.72 -22.55 27.04
N LYS A 303 23.87 -21.76 26.36
CA LYS A 303 22.59 -21.30 26.93
C LYS A 303 21.56 -22.42 27.11
N LYS A 304 21.54 -23.42 26.23
CA LYS A 304 20.68 -24.61 26.37
C LYS A 304 21.13 -25.50 27.55
N GLU A 305 22.43 -25.66 27.77
CA GLU A 305 22.96 -26.38 28.93
C GLU A 305 22.71 -25.64 30.25
N GLY A 306 22.86 -24.30 30.27
CA GLY A 306 22.54 -23.48 31.43
C GLY A 306 21.05 -23.54 31.83
N ARG A 307 20.13 -23.52 30.85
CA ARG A 307 18.70 -23.71 31.10
C ARG A 307 18.37 -25.10 31.64
N LYS A 308 19.00 -26.16 31.11
CA LYS A 308 18.81 -27.52 31.64
C LYS A 308 19.34 -27.68 33.07
N ARG A 309 20.45 -27.02 33.42
CA ARG A 309 20.98 -27.02 34.80
C ARG A 309 20.12 -26.20 35.78
N ALA A 310 19.53 -25.08 35.33
CA ALA A 310 18.64 -24.26 36.15
C ALA A 310 17.30 -24.97 36.44
N ILE A 311 16.80 -25.77 35.48
CA ILE A 311 15.58 -26.57 35.66
C ILE A 311 15.81 -27.71 36.66
N ARG A 312 16.98 -28.38 36.63
CA ARG A 312 17.33 -29.43 37.61
C ARG A 312 17.59 -28.92 39.04
N ARG A 313 17.78 -27.62 39.24
CA ARG A 313 17.95 -27.01 40.58
C ARG A 313 16.62 -26.51 41.17
N ARG A 314 15.53 -26.59 40.42
CA ARG A 314 14.18 -26.16 40.84
C ARG A 314 13.20 -27.33 41.01
N GLN A 315 13.70 -28.56 40.92
CA GLN A 315 13.01 -29.79 41.33
C GLN A 315 13.65 -30.29 42.61
#